data_AF-A0A377G918-F1
#
_entry.id   AF-A0A377G918-F1
#
_cell.length_a   1.000
_cell.length_b   1.000
_cell.length_c   1.000
_cell.angle_alpha   90.00
_cell.angle_beta   90.00
_cell.angle_gamma   90.00
#
_symmetry.space_group_name_H-M   'P 1'
#
loop_
_entity.id
_entity.type
_entity.pdbx_description
1 polymer ?
#
loop_
_entity_poly.entity_id
_entity_poly.type
_entity_poly.pdbx_seq_one_letter_code
_entity_poly.pdbx_strand_id
1 'polypeptide(L)'
;MVGPVAPAVRQMDNYGADVSNAFDNAENEFFSSGKHFITDGVINLISKTGFFRVDSYENTSAIDRHYVVFFFNKKNYDMTKNPEVFEVHGTLGRHYIEIHRNQPNITDFPIDNDRPLKADSNYVISVESESALVWSNSTNKVTQRKYAEYKPVNENTLVAFTEEYVITDAEITFKNWKNSHLQNISSRGLGRPTQILLHETAGMQMDVSAAFNVPAHFLIGNMKDNKGTIFQMVDIAANVPHGEITNGRAIGIEFVNAPFDIWEQVRDPNNPQRSIDKIPRVKSNFGLTNTTQGVYLHIEKINIKDVTINKSVQFIPLEFSDVEENGFFEIKIPEEKLLNKTALLAFKINGRNIVAENDKIVTIQYCKPAKFEHLKYLVELLYDNNLIKDADFEDGEFWKGVYYDPDQDKTFYIYQKLFTETVATTVNAAGKTIKKIIMHFIISLSEPCIFSHAQIGHHVDGYLQGLYLYLRIYEELSIKATLQYMIFFLTSEKTNAEKIPLELNEETTVTRTSEINPATQAESNIDIQFSTPATPAIIRINNFLEIDLQAAKTMFPEIGS
;
A
#
# COMPACT_ATOMS: atom_id res chain seq x y z
N MET A 1 25.43 -59.30 2.26
CA MET A 1 24.65 -58.18 2.82
C MET A 1 25.59 -56.99 2.92
N VAL A 2 25.41 -56.01 2.05
CA VAL A 2 26.13 -54.72 2.13
C VAL A 2 25.11 -53.76 2.73
N GLY A 3 25.41 -53.24 3.91
CA GLY A 3 24.54 -52.28 4.61
C GLY A 3 24.42 -50.96 3.84
N PRO A 4 23.48 -50.08 4.23
CA PRO A 4 23.30 -48.79 3.59
C PRO A 4 24.62 -48.02 3.61
N VAL A 5 25.06 -47.55 2.45
CA VAL A 5 26.22 -46.66 2.33
C VAL A 5 25.86 -45.38 3.08
N ALA A 6 26.69 -44.99 4.06
CA ALA A 6 26.51 -43.73 4.79
C ALA A 6 26.42 -42.57 3.77
N PRO A 7 25.48 -41.62 3.94
CA PRO A 7 25.38 -40.49 3.03
C PRO A 7 26.72 -39.76 2.97
N ALA A 8 27.14 -39.37 1.76
CA ALA A 8 28.39 -38.67 1.55
C ALA A 8 28.43 -37.41 2.44
N VAL A 9 29.57 -37.15 3.08
CA VAL A 9 29.78 -35.97 3.92
C VAL A 9 29.41 -34.71 3.13
N ARG A 10 28.51 -33.87 3.67
CA ARG A 10 28.14 -32.60 3.04
C ARG A 10 29.37 -31.74 2.86
N GLN A 11 29.64 -31.31 1.63
CA GLN A 11 30.70 -30.33 1.39
C GLN A 11 30.38 -28.98 2.08
N MET A 12 29.08 -28.73 2.33
CA MET A 12 28.58 -27.49 2.91
C MET A 12 28.75 -27.35 4.44
N ASP A 13 29.21 -28.40 5.12
CA ASP A 13 29.43 -28.38 6.58
C ASP A 13 30.92 -28.36 6.94
N ASN A 14 31.80 -28.32 5.94
CA ASN A 14 33.25 -28.42 6.12
C ASN A 14 33.97 -27.18 5.59
N TYR A 15 33.54 -26.01 6.05
CA TYR A 15 34.20 -24.74 5.72
C TYR A 15 35.23 -24.35 6.80
N GLY A 16 36.14 -23.43 6.43
CA GLY A 16 37.07 -22.82 7.38
C GLY A 16 36.34 -22.00 8.45
N ALA A 17 36.99 -21.77 9.59
CA ALA A 17 36.37 -21.14 10.76
C ALA A 17 35.67 -19.81 10.46
N ASP A 18 36.24 -18.98 9.58
CA ASP A 18 35.65 -17.67 9.23
C ASP A 18 34.29 -17.81 8.52
N VAL A 19 34.15 -18.81 7.65
CA VAL A 19 32.92 -19.09 6.91
C VAL A 19 31.90 -19.77 7.81
N SER A 20 32.35 -20.75 8.61
CA SER A 20 31.49 -21.49 9.54
C SER A 20 30.90 -20.57 10.60
N ASN A 21 31.71 -19.69 11.22
CA ASN A 21 31.21 -18.73 12.22
C ASN A 21 30.22 -17.73 11.62
N ALA A 22 30.40 -17.32 10.36
CA ALA A 22 29.51 -16.39 9.69
C ALA A 22 28.13 -17.03 9.44
N PHE A 23 28.11 -18.28 8.99
CA PHE A 23 26.87 -19.04 8.86
C PHE A 23 26.21 -19.29 10.22
N ASP A 24 26.98 -19.66 11.25
CA ASP A 24 26.45 -19.90 12.58
C ASP A 24 25.80 -18.63 13.15
N ASN A 25 26.39 -17.45 12.93
CA ASN A 25 25.79 -16.17 13.33
C ASN A 25 24.48 -15.89 12.58
N ALA A 26 24.47 -16.04 11.25
CA ALA A 26 23.28 -15.80 10.42
C ALA A 26 22.14 -16.77 10.76
N GLU A 27 22.44 -18.05 10.98
CA GLU A 27 21.45 -19.03 11.43
C GLU A 27 20.91 -18.71 12.82
N ASN A 28 21.79 -18.37 13.77
CA ASN A 28 21.35 -18.02 15.12
C ASN A 28 20.46 -16.78 15.10
N GLU A 29 20.76 -15.79 14.25
CA GLU A 29 19.91 -14.62 14.05
C GLU A 29 18.56 -15.01 13.44
N PHE A 30 18.57 -15.78 12.35
CA PHE A 30 17.36 -16.21 11.64
C PHE A 30 16.44 -17.10 12.50
N PHE A 31 17.01 -18.05 13.25
CA PHE A 31 16.28 -19.00 14.09
C PHE A 31 16.05 -18.53 15.53
N SER A 32 16.50 -17.33 15.90
CA SER A 32 16.30 -16.74 17.24
C SER A 32 14.83 -16.65 17.66
N SER A 33 13.91 -16.62 16.68
CA SER A 33 12.45 -16.63 16.86
C SER A 33 11.85 -17.96 17.33
N GLY A 34 12.66 -19.01 17.51
CA GLY A 34 12.23 -20.29 18.09
C GLY A 34 11.72 -21.32 17.08
N LYS A 35 11.95 -21.11 15.77
CA LYS A 35 11.59 -22.07 14.72
C LYS A 35 12.46 -23.32 14.83
N HIS A 36 11.85 -24.48 15.01
CA HIS A 36 12.57 -25.76 14.89
C HIS A 36 13.01 -25.96 13.44
N PHE A 37 14.32 -26.09 13.24
CA PHE A 37 14.91 -26.36 11.94
C PHE A 37 15.59 -27.72 11.92
N ILE A 38 15.61 -28.31 10.73
CA ILE A 38 16.30 -29.54 10.39
C ILE A 38 17.23 -29.20 9.25
N THR A 39 18.51 -29.40 9.48
CA THR A 39 19.53 -29.31 8.43
C THR A 39 19.24 -30.35 7.34
N ASP A 40 19.11 -29.91 6.08
CA ASP A 40 18.85 -30.84 4.98
C ASP A 40 20.13 -31.55 4.55
N GLY A 41 20.25 -32.79 5.03
CA GLY A 41 21.35 -33.73 4.79
C GLY A 41 21.64 -34.08 3.32
N VAL A 42 20.70 -33.80 2.41
CA VAL A 42 20.65 -34.39 1.05
C VAL A 42 20.94 -33.37 -0.05
N ILE A 43 20.88 -32.07 0.27
CA ILE A 43 21.16 -30.99 -0.68
C ILE A 43 22.66 -30.72 -0.73
N ASN A 44 23.21 -30.59 -1.94
CA ASN A 44 24.55 -30.04 -2.17
C ASN A 44 24.48 -28.91 -3.21
N LEU A 45 25.00 -27.73 -2.87
CA LEU A 45 25.13 -26.58 -3.78
C LEU A 45 26.61 -26.21 -3.85
N ILE A 46 27.17 -26.26 -5.06
CA ILE A 46 28.60 -25.96 -5.28
C ILE A 46 28.69 -24.70 -6.14
N SER A 47 29.20 -23.61 -5.57
CA SER A 47 29.45 -22.36 -6.29
C SER A 47 30.94 -22.11 -6.55
N LYS A 48 31.23 -21.38 -7.63
CA LYS A 48 32.58 -20.87 -7.94
C LYS A 48 32.91 -19.56 -7.23
N THR A 49 31.90 -18.85 -6.73
CA THR A 49 31.98 -17.48 -6.19
C THR A 49 31.81 -17.44 -4.67
N GLY A 50 31.30 -18.51 -4.07
CA GLY A 50 31.06 -18.57 -2.63
C GLY A 50 30.72 -19.96 -2.10
N PHE A 51 30.25 -19.98 -0.87
CA PHE A 51 29.87 -21.17 -0.12
C PHE A 51 28.39 -21.09 0.24
N PHE A 52 27.71 -22.23 0.31
CA PHE A 52 26.30 -22.30 0.70
C PHE A 52 26.10 -23.07 1.99
N ARG A 53 25.05 -22.72 2.72
CA ARG A 53 24.47 -23.59 3.74
C ARG A 53 22.95 -23.58 3.58
N VAL A 54 22.35 -24.75 3.72
CA VAL A 54 20.91 -24.93 3.49
C VAL A 54 20.32 -25.66 4.66
N ASP A 55 19.32 -25.03 5.26
CA ASP A 55 18.50 -25.61 6.31
C ASP A 55 17.05 -25.61 5.85
N SER A 56 16.26 -26.46 6.51
CA SER A 56 14.83 -26.48 6.32
C SER A 56 14.16 -26.28 7.66
N TYR A 57 13.02 -25.62 7.68
CA TYR A 57 12.29 -25.37 8.92
C TYR A 57 10.81 -25.62 8.70
N GLU A 58 10.13 -26.01 9.79
CA GLU A 58 8.69 -26.13 9.79
C GLU A 58 8.09 -24.72 9.89
N ASN A 59 7.22 -24.38 8.95
CA ASN A 59 6.58 -23.07 8.93
C ASN A 59 5.40 -23.03 9.90
N THR A 60 4.41 -23.90 9.66
CA THR A 60 3.15 -23.99 10.45
C THR A 60 2.79 -25.43 10.84
N SER A 61 3.31 -26.43 10.11
CA SER A 61 3.12 -27.85 10.40
C SER A 61 4.31 -28.67 9.90
N ALA A 62 4.48 -29.88 10.43
CA ALA A 62 5.54 -30.81 10.00
C ALA A 62 5.48 -31.22 8.51
N ILE A 63 4.38 -30.89 7.81
CA ILE A 63 4.17 -31.18 6.39
C ILE A 63 4.52 -29.97 5.49
N ASP A 64 4.53 -28.77 6.07
CA ASP A 64 4.84 -27.51 5.38
C ASP A 64 6.31 -27.13 5.60
N ARG A 65 7.18 -27.78 4.82
CA ARG A 65 8.63 -27.65 4.92
C ARG A 65 9.14 -26.51 4.05
N HIS A 66 9.63 -25.46 4.69
CA HIS A 66 10.32 -24.35 4.05
C HIS A 66 11.82 -24.60 3.99
N TYR A 67 12.50 -23.94 3.06
CA TYR A 67 13.95 -23.90 2.98
C TYR A 67 14.44 -22.51 3.30
N VAL A 68 15.61 -22.43 3.93
CA VAL A 68 16.46 -21.25 3.97
C VAL A 68 17.79 -21.60 3.32
N VAL A 69 18.24 -20.74 2.42
CA VAL A 69 19.50 -20.88 1.70
C VAL A 69 20.38 -19.70 2.08
N PHE A 70 21.41 -19.99 2.85
CA PHE A 70 22.46 -19.06 3.21
C PHE A 70 23.58 -19.10 2.17
N PHE A 71 24.10 -17.94 1.78
CA PHE A 71 25.21 -17.82 0.85
C PHE A 71 26.31 -16.90 1.41
N PHE A 72 27.49 -17.47 1.61
CA PHE A 72 28.71 -16.73 1.96
C PHE A 72 29.47 -16.38 0.67
N ASN A 73 29.61 -15.09 0.39
CA ASN A 73 30.30 -14.62 -0.81
C ASN A 73 31.82 -14.62 -0.58
N LYS A 74 32.50 -15.68 -1.05
CA LYS A 74 33.96 -15.82 -0.90
C LYS A 74 34.73 -14.70 -1.60
N LYS A 75 34.28 -14.25 -2.77
CA LYS A 75 34.89 -13.14 -3.52
C LYS A 75 34.85 -11.85 -2.69
N ASN A 76 33.73 -11.53 -2.06
CA ASN A 76 33.61 -10.37 -1.17
C ASN A 76 34.52 -10.50 0.06
N TYR A 77 34.45 -11.62 0.78
CA TYR A 77 35.29 -11.86 1.95
C TYR A 77 36.79 -11.76 1.62
N ASP A 78 37.22 -12.31 0.49
CA ASP A 78 38.62 -12.22 0.05
C ASP A 78 39.06 -10.77 -0.15
N MET A 79 38.16 -9.89 -0.63
CA MET A 79 38.41 -8.47 -0.91
C MET A 79 38.32 -7.58 0.33
N THR A 80 37.30 -7.73 1.16
CA THR A 80 36.93 -6.79 2.23
C THR A 80 37.29 -7.29 3.63
N LYS A 81 37.54 -8.60 3.76
CA LYS A 81 37.68 -9.31 5.04
C LYS A 81 36.45 -9.21 5.95
N ASN A 82 35.30 -8.80 5.40
CA ASN A 82 34.03 -8.84 6.12
C ASN A 82 33.30 -10.15 5.80
N PRO A 83 33.05 -11.02 6.79
CA PRO A 83 32.31 -12.27 6.58
C PRO A 83 30.80 -12.00 6.51
N GLU A 84 30.30 -11.71 5.31
CA GLU A 84 28.87 -11.49 5.05
C GLU A 84 28.18 -12.74 4.51
N VAL A 85 26.99 -13.02 5.06
CA VAL A 85 26.11 -14.12 4.64
C VAL A 85 24.78 -13.52 4.20
N PHE A 86 24.33 -13.88 3.00
CA PHE A 86 23.02 -13.54 2.47
C PHE A 86 22.06 -14.69 2.69
N GLU A 87 20.77 -14.41 2.84
CA GLU A 87 19.74 -15.43 3.02
C GLU A 87 18.55 -15.21 2.08
N VAL A 88 17.97 -16.32 1.60
CA VAL A 88 16.62 -16.36 1.01
C VAL A 88 15.90 -17.55 1.63
N HIS A 89 14.65 -17.36 2.03
CA HIS A 89 13.88 -18.38 2.72
C HIS A 89 12.44 -18.55 2.18
N GLY A 90 11.69 -19.48 2.75
CA GLY A 90 10.29 -19.74 2.38
C GLY A 90 10.12 -20.27 0.96
N THR A 91 9.10 -19.78 0.26
CA THR A 91 8.76 -20.19 -1.12
C THR A 91 9.88 -19.87 -2.11
N LEU A 92 10.58 -18.75 -1.93
CA LEU A 92 11.71 -18.37 -2.78
C LEU A 92 12.90 -19.31 -2.58
N GLY A 93 13.21 -19.63 -1.33
CA GLY A 93 14.25 -20.62 -1.00
C GLY A 93 13.91 -21.99 -1.57
N ARG A 94 12.65 -22.42 -1.44
CA ARG A 94 12.16 -23.68 -2.02
C ARG A 94 12.30 -23.72 -3.54
N HIS A 95 11.86 -22.68 -4.25
CA HIS A 95 11.96 -22.62 -5.70
C HIS A 95 13.41 -22.64 -6.18
N TYR A 96 14.30 -21.91 -5.50
CA TYR A 96 15.73 -21.92 -5.79
C TYR A 96 16.32 -23.34 -5.62
N ILE A 97 15.99 -24.04 -4.53
CA ILE A 97 16.40 -25.42 -4.33
C ILE A 97 15.81 -26.34 -5.42
N GLU A 98 14.54 -26.21 -5.79
CA GLU A 98 13.94 -27.02 -6.86
C GLU A 98 14.69 -26.92 -8.19
N ILE A 99 15.24 -25.74 -8.52
CA ILE A 99 16.01 -25.49 -9.74
C ILE A 99 17.46 -25.98 -9.63
N HIS A 100 18.12 -25.70 -8.50
CA HIS A 100 19.57 -25.82 -8.39
C HIS A 100 20.06 -27.00 -7.53
N ARG A 101 19.15 -27.77 -6.93
CA ARG A 101 19.50 -28.93 -6.09
C ARG A 101 20.48 -29.86 -6.81
N ASN A 102 21.61 -30.11 -6.16
CA ASN A 102 22.66 -31.02 -6.61
C ASN A 102 23.32 -30.64 -7.96
N GLN A 103 23.20 -29.37 -8.37
CA GLN A 103 23.90 -28.86 -9.53
C GLN A 103 25.34 -28.43 -9.15
N PRO A 104 26.35 -28.83 -9.93
CA PRO A 104 27.71 -28.36 -9.74
C PRO A 104 27.92 -26.98 -10.40
N ASN A 105 28.84 -26.19 -9.85
CA ASN A 105 29.29 -24.92 -10.44
C ASN A 105 28.16 -23.90 -10.68
N ILE A 106 27.22 -23.80 -9.73
CA ILE A 106 26.23 -22.75 -9.71
C ILE A 106 27.01 -21.44 -9.71
N THR A 107 26.85 -20.65 -10.77
CA THR A 107 27.64 -19.44 -10.92
C THR A 107 27.23 -18.44 -9.86
N ASP A 108 25.93 -18.33 -9.56
CA ASP A 108 25.42 -17.35 -8.61
C ASP A 108 24.09 -17.78 -7.94
N PHE A 109 23.82 -17.23 -6.77
CA PHE A 109 22.47 -16.98 -6.26
C PHE A 109 21.79 -15.97 -7.22
N PRO A 110 20.46 -15.95 -7.46
CA PRO A 110 19.79 -14.93 -8.28
C PRO A 110 19.69 -13.58 -7.55
N ILE A 111 20.76 -13.25 -6.82
CA ILE A 111 21.08 -11.95 -6.26
C ILE A 111 22.41 -11.61 -6.91
N ASP A 112 22.35 -11.22 -8.19
CA ASP A 112 23.54 -10.85 -8.97
C ASP A 112 24.02 -9.47 -8.52
N ASN A 113 24.71 -9.45 -7.39
CA ASN A 113 25.36 -8.29 -6.76
C ASN A 113 26.32 -7.51 -7.68
N ASP A 114 26.58 -7.97 -8.91
CA ASP A 114 27.67 -7.48 -9.74
C ASP A 114 27.33 -6.24 -10.60
N ARG A 115 26.46 -5.34 -10.12
CA ARG A 115 26.48 -3.95 -10.59
C ARG A 115 27.40 -3.11 -9.68
N PRO A 116 28.64 -2.84 -10.09
CA PRO A 116 29.49 -1.94 -9.32
C PRO A 116 28.81 -0.57 -9.17
N LEU A 117 28.74 -0.01 -7.95
CA LEU A 117 28.45 1.41 -7.81
C LEU A 117 29.55 2.16 -8.56
N LYS A 118 29.25 3.37 -9.04
CA LYS A 118 30.29 4.25 -9.59
C LYS A 118 31.44 4.55 -8.60
N ALA A 119 31.30 4.18 -7.32
CA ALA A 119 32.28 4.48 -6.26
C ALA A 119 32.46 3.43 -5.12
N ASP A 120 31.72 2.30 -5.04
CA ASP A 120 31.89 1.27 -3.97
C ASP A 120 31.15 -0.06 -4.30
N SER A 121 31.43 -1.20 -3.64
CA SER A 121 31.11 -2.54 -4.18
C SER A 121 30.18 -3.47 -3.37
N ASN A 122 29.54 -3.03 -2.27
CA ASN A 122 29.06 -3.99 -1.26
C ASN A 122 27.53 -4.15 -1.04
N TYR A 123 26.61 -3.69 -1.90
CA TYR A 123 25.16 -3.88 -1.65
C TYR A 123 24.28 -3.97 -2.92
N VAL A 124 23.12 -4.65 -2.81
CA VAL A 124 22.30 -5.18 -3.92
C VAL A 124 21.02 -4.36 -4.28
N ILE A 125 20.72 -4.02 -5.57
CA ILE A 125 19.59 -3.14 -6.05
C ILE A 125 18.96 -3.42 -7.45
N SER A 126 17.67 -3.06 -7.59
CA SER A 126 16.60 -3.36 -8.60
C SER A 126 16.97 -3.55 -10.07
N VAL A 127 16.28 -4.47 -10.76
CA VAL A 127 16.46 -4.90 -12.16
C VAL A 127 16.36 -3.74 -13.17
N GLU A 128 15.46 -2.79 -12.93
CA GLU A 128 15.15 -1.70 -13.86
C GLU A 128 15.76 -0.36 -13.44
N SER A 129 16.56 -0.35 -12.37
CA SER A 129 17.07 0.87 -11.77
C SER A 129 18.57 1.06 -11.95
N GLU A 130 18.96 2.30 -12.27
CA GLU A 130 20.35 2.77 -12.16
C GLU A 130 20.58 3.55 -10.86
N SER A 131 19.58 3.70 -9.98
CA SER A 131 19.76 4.34 -8.68
C SER A 131 18.67 4.02 -7.66
N ALA A 132 19.05 3.77 -6.40
CA ALA A 132 18.10 3.66 -5.29
C ALA A 132 18.28 4.82 -4.31
N LEU A 133 17.18 5.22 -3.70
CA LEU A 133 17.17 6.20 -2.63
C LEU A 133 17.21 5.48 -1.29
N VAL A 134 18.33 5.63 -0.58
CA VAL A 134 18.54 4.99 0.73
C VAL A 134 18.39 6.04 1.82
N TRP A 135 17.49 5.78 2.75
CA TRP A 135 17.34 6.58 3.95
C TRP A 135 18.31 6.08 5.04
N SER A 136 18.97 7.01 5.72
CA SER A 136 19.90 6.69 6.82
C SER A 136 19.24 7.00 8.16
N ASN A 137 18.97 5.98 8.97
CA ASN A 137 18.35 6.12 10.30
C ASN A 137 19.14 7.08 11.21
N SER A 138 20.47 7.00 11.17
CA SER A 138 21.36 7.79 12.04
C SER A 138 21.44 9.28 11.67
N THR A 139 21.23 9.62 10.40
CA THR A 139 21.36 11.01 9.92
C THR A 139 20.03 11.62 9.49
N ASN A 140 18.98 10.81 9.40
CA ASN A 140 17.68 11.13 8.80
C ASN A 140 17.80 11.70 7.37
N LYS A 141 18.89 11.42 6.66
CA LYS A 141 19.14 11.92 5.29
C LYS A 141 18.83 10.84 4.27
N VAL A 142 18.34 11.27 3.12
CA VAL A 142 18.24 10.43 1.93
C VAL A 142 19.51 10.60 1.11
N THR A 143 20.10 9.48 0.73
CA THR A 143 21.24 9.44 -0.19
C THR A 143 20.82 8.74 -1.47
N GLN A 144 21.13 9.32 -2.61
CA GLN A 144 20.98 8.65 -3.89
C GLN A 144 22.23 7.84 -4.18
N ARG A 145 22.08 6.53 -4.31
CA ARG A 145 23.17 5.64 -4.72
C ARG A 145 22.98 5.32 -6.21
N LYS A 146 24.04 5.43 -7.01
CA LYS A 146 24.01 5.25 -8.48
C LYS A 146 24.78 3.99 -8.90
N TYR A 147 24.19 3.20 -9.80
CA TYR A 147 24.67 1.93 -10.33
C TYR A 147 25.03 2.07 -11.82
N ALA A 148 25.74 1.09 -12.39
CA ALA A 148 26.04 1.02 -13.83
C ALA A 148 24.76 0.75 -14.68
N GLU A 149 24.81 0.44 -15.99
CA GLU A 149 23.66 0.02 -16.85
C GLU A 149 23.66 -1.53 -17.07
N TYR A 150 22.50 -2.23 -16.99
CA TYR A 150 22.40 -3.71 -17.07
C TYR A 150 21.10 -4.14 -17.75
N LYS A 151 21.28 -4.80 -18.89
CA LYS A 151 20.35 -5.57 -19.71
C LYS A 151 20.19 -7.04 -19.32
N PRO A 152 19.15 -7.58 -18.63
CA PRO A 152 19.05 -9.03 -18.53
C PRO A 152 18.87 -9.64 -19.94
N VAL A 153 19.50 -10.80 -20.16
CA VAL A 153 19.56 -11.45 -21.49
C VAL A 153 18.24 -12.17 -21.84
N ASN A 154 17.40 -12.48 -20.84
CA ASN A 154 16.02 -12.94 -21.04
C ASN A 154 15.08 -12.44 -19.92
N GLU A 155 13.78 -12.40 -20.23
CA GLU A 155 12.68 -11.92 -19.36
C GLU A 155 12.35 -12.87 -18.19
N ASN A 156 12.87 -14.10 -18.20
CA ASN A 156 12.62 -15.16 -17.22
C ASN A 156 13.75 -15.31 -16.18
N THR A 157 14.73 -14.41 -16.19
CA THR A 157 15.83 -14.42 -15.22
C THR A 157 15.32 -13.76 -13.95
N LEU A 158 15.21 -14.52 -12.85
CA LEU A 158 14.85 -13.96 -11.54
C LEU A 158 15.99 -13.03 -11.10
N VAL A 159 15.67 -11.76 -10.90
CA VAL A 159 16.61 -10.73 -10.47
C VAL A 159 15.92 -9.98 -9.33
N ALA A 160 16.29 -10.26 -8.08
CA ALA A 160 15.63 -9.68 -6.91
C ALA A 160 16.51 -8.60 -6.31
N PHE A 161 16.05 -7.36 -6.27
CA PHE A 161 16.84 -6.33 -5.63
C PHE A 161 16.05 -5.08 -5.19
N THR A 162 15.79 -4.91 -3.90
CA THR A 162 15.50 -3.64 -3.20
C THR A 162 15.88 -3.82 -1.73
N GLU A 163 15.91 -2.74 -0.95
CA GLU A 163 15.65 -2.85 0.49
C GLU A 163 14.24 -3.43 0.65
N GLU A 164 14.16 -4.75 0.78
CA GLU A 164 12.94 -5.46 1.13
C GLU A 164 12.71 -5.20 2.62
N TYR A 165 11.64 -4.49 2.95
CA TYR A 165 11.13 -4.52 4.31
C TYR A 165 10.62 -5.94 4.55
N VAL A 166 10.95 -6.52 5.71
CA VAL A 166 10.65 -7.91 6.02
C VAL A 166 9.12 -8.10 6.06
N ILE A 167 8.53 -8.57 4.96
CA ILE A 167 7.11 -8.88 4.83
C ILE A 167 6.94 -10.36 5.13
N THR A 168 6.50 -10.69 6.33
CA THR A 168 6.54 -12.05 6.89
C THR A 168 5.32 -12.93 6.57
N ASP A 169 4.29 -12.42 5.89
CA ASP A 169 3.02 -13.13 5.72
C ASP A 169 2.90 -13.89 4.39
N ALA A 170 2.71 -15.20 4.46
CA ALA A 170 2.57 -16.12 3.33
C ALA A 170 1.24 -15.96 2.56
N GLU A 171 0.23 -15.31 3.15
CA GLU A 171 -1.05 -15.07 2.48
C GLU A 171 -1.05 -13.84 1.56
N ILE A 172 0.01 -13.01 1.63
CA ILE A 172 0.08 -11.70 0.97
C ILE A 172 0.95 -11.78 -0.27
N THR A 173 0.36 -11.42 -1.41
CA THR A 173 1.12 -11.23 -2.66
C THR A 173 1.75 -9.84 -2.65
N PHE A 174 3.06 -9.77 -2.41
CA PHE A 174 3.85 -8.56 -2.58
C PHE A 174 4.61 -8.59 -3.92
N LYS A 175 4.60 -7.47 -4.65
CA LYS A 175 5.35 -7.33 -5.91
C LYS A 175 6.12 -6.01 -5.93
N ASN A 176 7.38 -6.07 -6.29
CA ASN A 176 8.21 -4.90 -6.47
C ASN A 176 8.16 -4.44 -7.93
N TRP A 177 7.61 -3.25 -8.17
CA TRP A 177 7.27 -2.75 -9.50
C TRP A 177 7.85 -1.35 -9.77
N LYS A 178 9.09 -1.14 -9.32
CA LYS A 178 9.85 0.12 -9.47
C LYS A 178 10.30 0.37 -10.91
N ASN A 179 9.35 0.73 -11.78
CA ASN A 179 9.61 1.03 -13.18
C ASN A 179 10.63 2.16 -13.33
N SER A 180 11.63 1.96 -14.20
CA SER A 180 12.65 2.95 -14.60
C SER A 180 12.13 4.38 -14.83
N HIS A 181 10.92 4.55 -15.38
CA HIS A 181 10.33 5.86 -15.69
C HIS A 181 9.85 6.62 -14.43
N LEU A 182 9.53 5.91 -13.35
CA LEU A 182 9.11 6.47 -12.06
C LEU A 182 10.31 6.86 -11.18
N GLN A 183 11.54 6.64 -11.63
CA GLN A 183 12.76 6.86 -10.85
C GLN A 183 13.38 8.25 -11.03
N ASN A 184 12.84 9.08 -11.93
CA ASN A 184 13.21 10.50 -12.02
C ASN A 184 12.60 11.35 -10.89
N ILE A 185 12.00 10.70 -9.88
CA ILE A 185 11.43 11.37 -8.71
C ILE A 185 12.57 11.77 -7.78
N SER A 186 12.61 13.06 -7.42
CA SER A 186 13.61 13.60 -6.50
C SER A 186 13.61 12.89 -5.15
N SER A 187 14.75 12.80 -4.48
CA SER A 187 14.82 12.35 -3.08
C SER A 187 14.05 13.27 -2.14
N ARG A 188 13.43 12.73 -1.09
CA ARG A 188 12.86 13.56 -0.01
C ARG A 188 13.97 14.34 0.71
N GLY A 189 13.76 15.64 0.86
CA GLY A 189 14.65 16.51 1.63
C GLY A 189 14.39 16.52 3.14
N LEU A 190 13.21 16.05 3.58
CA LEU A 190 12.75 16.14 4.98
C LEU A 190 13.07 14.89 5.83
N GLY A 191 13.66 13.85 5.22
CA GLY A 191 14.00 12.60 5.90
C GLY A 191 12.85 11.59 5.94
N ARG A 192 12.75 10.82 7.04
CA ARG A 192 11.72 9.78 7.26
C ARG A 192 10.33 10.41 7.12
N PRO A 193 9.40 9.78 6.39
CA PRO A 193 8.03 10.26 6.33
C PRO A 193 7.40 10.23 7.73
N THR A 194 6.54 11.20 8.01
CA THR A 194 5.73 11.25 9.23
C THR A 194 4.29 10.82 8.95
N GLN A 195 3.90 10.74 7.68
CA GLN A 195 2.49 10.65 7.29
C GLN A 195 2.22 9.44 6.40
N ILE A 196 1.01 8.89 6.49
CA ILE A 196 0.41 8.04 5.45
C ILE A 196 -0.69 8.85 4.77
N LEU A 197 -0.69 8.82 3.43
CA LEU A 197 -1.71 9.45 2.62
C LEU A 197 -2.41 8.38 1.79
N LEU A 198 -3.72 8.23 1.99
CA LEU A 198 -4.56 7.24 1.32
C LEU A 198 -5.22 7.84 0.08
N HIS A 199 -5.03 7.20 -1.06
CA HIS A 199 -5.61 7.57 -2.34
C HIS A 199 -6.48 6.46 -2.91
N GLU A 200 -7.31 6.81 -3.89
CA GLU A 200 -7.82 5.83 -4.86
C GLU A 200 -7.43 6.21 -6.29
N THR A 201 -7.21 5.20 -7.14
CA THR A 201 -6.78 5.43 -8.54
C THR A 201 -7.89 6.00 -9.44
N ALA A 202 -9.01 6.43 -8.87
CA ALA A 202 -10.22 6.85 -9.57
C ALA A 202 -10.73 5.83 -10.62
N GLY A 203 -10.32 4.56 -10.49
CA GLY A 203 -10.64 3.46 -11.41
C GLY A 203 -9.62 3.18 -12.51
N MET A 204 -8.44 3.81 -12.50
CA MET A 204 -7.41 3.59 -13.52
C MET A 204 -6.85 2.18 -13.36
N GLN A 205 -6.70 1.47 -14.48
CA GLN A 205 -5.85 0.29 -14.54
C GLN A 205 -4.41 0.68 -14.22
N MET A 206 -3.78 -0.14 -13.39
CA MET A 206 -2.40 0.01 -12.99
C MET A 206 -1.73 -1.34 -13.26
N ASP A 207 -1.34 -1.55 -14.51
CA ASP A 207 -0.45 -2.64 -14.93
C ASP A 207 0.60 -2.10 -15.93
N VAL A 208 1.54 -2.95 -16.39
CA VAL A 208 2.63 -2.55 -17.30
C VAL A 208 2.16 -2.00 -18.65
N SER A 209 0.89 -2.20 -19.00
CA SER A 209 0.26 -1.71 -20.22
C SER A 209 -0.56 -0.44 -20.02
N ALA A 210 -0.74 0.01 -18.77
CA ALA A 210 -1.51 1.21 -18.46
C ALA A 210 -0.92 2.46 -19.15
N ALA A 211 -1.77 3.22 -19.84
CA ALA A 211 -1.37 4.45 -20.52
C ALA A 211 -1.06 5.60 -19.55
N PHE A 212 -1.44 5.46 -18.29
CA PHE A 212 -1.21 6.42 -17.22
C PHE A 212 -0.84 5.67 -15.95
N ASN A 213 0.34 5.98 -15.40
CA ASN A 213 0.79 5.45 -14.11
C ASN A 213 0.76 6.61 -13.11
N VAL A 214 -0.12 6.53 -12.10
CA VAL A 214 -0.03 7.44 -10.96
C VAL A 214 1.26 7.08 -10.21
N PRO A 215 2.19 8.01 -9.98
CA PRO A 215 3.35 7.70 -9.17
C PRO A 215 2.88 7.54 -7.71
N ALA A 216 3.00 6.33 -7.17
CA ALA A 216 2.65 5.98 -5.78
C ALA A 216 3.85 5.36 -5.07
N HIS A 217 3.88 5.31 -3.74
CA HIS A 217 4.87 4.45 -3.05
C HIS A 217 4.42 3.01 -3.10
N PHE A 218 3.15 2.82 -2.75
CA PHE A 218 2.48 1.54 -2.78
C PHE A 218 1.17 1.65 -3.51
N LEU A 219 0.77 0.55 -4.11
CA LEU A 219 -0.51 0.37 -4.76
C LEU A 219 -1.12 -0.93 -4.29
N ILE A 220 -2.38 -0.88 -3.84
CA ILE A 220 -3.20 -2.06 -3.56
C ILE A 220 -4.01 -2.36 -4.82
N GLY A 221 -3.41 -3.20 -5.68
CA GLY A 221 -3.96 -3.53 -6.98
C GLY A 221 -5.15 -4.48 -6.91
N ASN A 222 -5.88 -4.51 -8.02
CA ASN A 222 -7.00 -5.41 -8.22
C ASN A 222 -6.54 -6.85 -8.47
N MET A 223 -7.45 -7.76 -8.16
CA MET A 223 -7.21 -9.19 -8.18
C MET A 223 -7.23 -9.71 -9.61
N LYS A 224 -6.06 -10.04 -10.17
CA LYS A 224 -6.04 -10.92 -11.35
C LYS A 224 -6.35 -12.38 -10.97
N ASP A 225 -6.01 -12.76 -9.72
CA ASP A 225 -6.06 -14.15 -9.21
C ASP A 225 -6.70 -14.27 -7.80
N ASN A 226 -7.74 -13.48 -7.48
CA ASN A 226 -8.46 -13.49 -6.19
C ASN A 226 -7.67 -13.12 -4.91
N LYS A 227 -6.53 -12.42 -5.03
CA LYS A 227 -5.80 -11.86 -3.89
C LYS A 227 -5.41 -10.42 -4.20
N GLY A 228 -5.77 -9.47 -3.32
CA GLY A 228 -5.24 -8.11 -3.40
C GLY A 228 -3.71 -8.18 -3.51
N THR A 229 -3.08 -7.45 -4.41
CA THR A 229 -1.61 -7.49 -4.52
C THR A 229 -1.07 -6.14 -4.08
N ILE A 230 -0.11 -6.16 -3.16
CA ILE A 230 0.61 -4.97 -2.75
C ILE A 230 1.75 -4.77 -3.75
N PHE A 231 1.71 -3.69 -4.50
CA PHE A 231 2.79 -3.30 -5.40
C PHE A 231 3.59 -2.17 -4.77
N GLN A 232 4.89 -2.35 -4.58
CA GLN A 232 5.78 -1.23 -4.29
C GLN A 232 6.22 -0.59 -5.60
N MET A 233 5.77 0.64 -5.84
CA MET A 233 5.98 1.34 -7.11
C MET A 233 7.22 2.25 -7.09
N VAL A 234 7.60 2.81 -5.93
CA VAL A 234 8.88 3.51 -5.74
C VAL A 234 9.45 3.34 -4.33
N ASP A 235 10.66 3.83 -4.09
CA ASP A 235 11.27 3.88 -2.75
C ASP A 235 10.49 4.81 -1.82
N ILE A 236 10.29 4.44 -0.55
CA ILE A 236 9.68 5.31 0.49
C ILE A 236 10.45 6.65 0.60
N ALA A 237 11.75 6.63 0.34
CA ALA A 237 12.61 7.81 0.34
C ALA A 237 12.43 8.75 -0.87
N ALA A 238 11.61 8.37 -1.86
CA ALA A 238 11.28 9.21 -3.01
C ALA A 238 10.24 10.28 -2.64
N ASN A 239 10.42 11.50 -3.14
CA ASN A 239 9.46 12.58 -3.00
C ASN A 239 8.40 12.48 -4.08
N VAL A 240 7.48 11.55 -3.91
CA VAL A 240 6.46 11.24 -4.92
C VAL A 240 5.37 12.31 -4.94
N PRO A 241 5.03 12.84 -6.13
CA PRO A 241 3.96 13.81 -6.26
C PRO A 241 2.59 13.12 -6.32
N HIS A 242 2.05 12.69 -5.18
CA HIS A 242 0.71 12.08 -5.11
C HIS A 242 -0.42 13.07 -5.41
N GLY A 243 -0.13 14.37 -5.36
CA GLY A 243 -1.05 15.43 -5.77
C GLY A 243 -1.11 16.63 -4.81
N GLU A 244 -0.42 16.58 -3.67
CA GLU A 244 -0.73 17.49 -2.55
C GLU A 244 0.50 18.22 -1.97
N ILE A 245 0.20 19.12 -1.04
CA ILE A 245 1.15 19.90 -0.25
C ILE A 245 2.04 19.07 0.68
N THR A 246 1.68 17.81 0.98
CA THR A 246 2.38 16.93 1.93
C THR A 246 3.31 15.90 1.29
N ASN A 247 3.54 15.95 -0.04
CA ASN A 247 4.39 14.99 -0.78
C ASN A 247 5.75 14.73 -0.12
N GLY A 248 6.37 15.77 0.46
CA GLY A 248 7.67 15.64 1.15
C GLY A 248 7.64 14.85 2.47
N ARG A 249 6.45 14.57 3.03
CA ARG A 249 6.22 14.00 4.35
C ARG A 249 5.42 12.69 4.33
N ALA A 250 4.62 12.46 3.29
CA ALA A 250 3.66 11.36 3.24
C ALA A 250 4.10 10.15 2.41
N ILE A 251 3.84 8.95 2.90
CA ILE A 251 3.81 7.72 2.11
C ILE A 251 2.43 7.63 1.45
N GLY A 252 2.35 8.00 0.17
CA GLY A 252 1.13 7.81 -0.62
C GLY A 252 0.90 6.35 -1.00
N ILE A 253 -0.28 5.84 -0.66
CA ILE A 253 -0.77 4.49 -0.95
C ILE A 253 -2.00 4.62 -1.84
N GLU A 254 -1.93 4.08 -3.05
CA GLU A 254 -3.01 4.07 -4.02
C GLU A 254 -3.88 2.81 -3.86
N PHE A 255 -5.19 2.97 -3.69
CA PHE A 255 -6.13 1.86 -3.61
C PHE A 255 -6.96 1.77 -4.89
N VAL A 256 -6.85 0.66 -5.63
CA VAL A 256 -7.48 0.57 -6.95
C VAL A 256 -8.98 0.28 -6.84
N ASN A 257 -9.83 1.27 -6.58
CA ASN A 257 -11.17 0.95 -6.10
C ASN A 257 -12.18 0.53 -7.19
N ALA A 258 -12.18 1.10 -8.40
CA ALA A 258 -13.27 0.87 -9.35
C ALA A 258 -13.16 -0.46 -10.15
N PRO A 259 -14.30 -1.06 -10.58
CA PRO A 259 -14.28 -2.13 -11.55
C PRO A 259 -13.78 -1.61 -12.89
N PHE A 260 -12.65 -2.16 -13.31
CA PHE A 260 -11.86 -1.72 -14.46
C PHE A 260 -12.56 -1.83 -15.82
N ASP A 261 -13.71 -2.49 -15.86
CA ASP A 261 -14.24 -3.06 -17.10
C ASP A 261 -14.73 -1.99 -18.11
N ILE A 262 -14.67 -0.70 -17.75
CA ILE A 262 -15.35 0.36 -18.50
C ILE A 262 -14.48 1.62 -18.67
N TRP A 263 -13.45 1.82 -17.84
CA TRP A 263 -12.58 2.99 -17.95
C TRP A 263 -11.15 2.60 -18.31
N GLU A 264 -10.79 2.96 -19.53
CA GLU A 264 -9.46 2.77 -20.11
C GLU A 264 -9.02 4.12 -20.66
N GLN A 265 -7.81 4.54 -20.31
CA GLN A 265 -7.16 5.63 -21.02
C GLN A 265 -6.33 5.06 -22.16
N VAL A 266 -6.50 5.64 -23.35
CA VAL A 266 -5.73 5.30 -24.54
C VAL A 266 -4.89 6.51 -24.93
N ARG A 267 -3.77 6.28 -25.60
CA ARG A 267 -2.97 7.40 -26.15
C ARG A 267 -3.83 8.20 -27.12
N ASP A 268 -3.77 9.52 -26.99
CA ASP A 268 -4.44 10.42 -27.92
C ASP A 268 -3.86 10.20 -29.32
N PRO A 269 -4.68 9.78 -30.31
CA PRO A 269 -4.20 9.55 -31.67
C PRO A 269 -3.64 10.82 -32.32
N ASN A 270 -3.99 12.01 -31.81
CA ASN A 270 -3.53 13.30 -32.30
C ASN A 270 -2.35 13.87 -31.49
N ASN A 271 -2.05 13.29 -30.33
CA ASN A 271 -0.93 13.69 -29.49
C ASN A 271 -0.41 12.50 -28.67
N PRO A 272 0.63 11.79 -29.16
CA PRO A 272 1.17 10.61 -28.49
C PRO A 272 1.70 10.84 -27.07
N GLN A 273 1.88 12.10 -26.66
CA GLN A 273 2.30 12.51 -25.31
C GLN A 273 1.12 12.74 -24.35
N ARG A 274 -0.12 12.54 -24.80
CA ARG A 274 -1.34 12.68 -24.01
C ARG A 274 -2.11 11.37 -24.00
N SER A 275 -2.85 11.16 -22.92
CA SER A 275 -3.82 10.07 -22.79
C SER A 275 -5.22 10.68 -22.73
N ILE A 276 -6.18 10.04 -23.39
CA ILE A 276 -7.60 10.40 -23.39
C ILE A 276 -8.42 9.23 -22.90
N ASP A 277 -9.57 9.52 -22.29
CA ASP A 277 -10.51 8.48 -21.89
C ASP A 277 -11.10 7.83 -23.17
N LYS A 278 -10.96 6.51 -23.31
CA LYS A 278 -11.51 5.73 -24.44
C LYS A 278 -13.02 5.89 -24.53
N ILE A 279 -13.69 5.99 -23.38
CA ILE A 279 -15.09 6.37 -23.24
C ILE A 279 -15.13 7.64 -22.40
N PRO A 280 -15.76 8.74 -22.86
CA PRO A 280 -15.85 9.97 -22.08
C PRO A 280 -16.48 9.70 -20.71
N ARG A 281 -15.87 10.25 -19.66
CA ARG A 281 -16.33 10.17 -18.26
C ARG A 281 -17.83 10.41 -18.07
N VAL A 282 -18.36 11.44 -18.73
CA VAL A 282 -19.79 11.81 -18.70
C VAL A 282 -20.73 10.78 -19.33
N LYS A 283 -20.20 9.81 -20.07
CA LYS A 283 -20.94 8.71 -20.71
C LYS A 283 -20.67 7.35 -20.06
N SER A 284 -19.67 7.24 -19.19
CA SER A 284 -19.41 6.02 -18.44
C SER A 284 -20.34 5.96 -17.24
N ASN A 285 -21.15 4.91 -17.14
CA ASN A 285 -21.92 4.62 -15.94
C ASN A 285 -21.06 3.86 -14.90
N PHE A 286 -19.74 3.74 -15.08
CA PHE A 286 -18.77 3.07 -14.17
C PHE A 286 -19.19 1.69 -13.66
N GLY A 287 -20.11 1.02 -14.36
CA GLY A 287 -20.56 -0.32 -13.97
C GLY A 287 -21.40 -0.30 -12.70
N LEU A 288 -21.90 0.87 -12.31
CA LEU A 288 -22.67 1.12 -11.09
C LEU A 288 -23.77 0.10 -10.82
N THR A 289 -24.40 -0.42 -11.88
CA THR A 289 -25.50 -1.39 -11.77
C THR A 289 -25.12 -2.80 -12.24
N ASN A 290 -23.96 -2.97 -12.87
CA ASN A 290 -23.61 -4.15 -13.66
C ASN A 290 -22.38 -4.90 -13.12
N THR A 291 -21.59 -4.29 -12.24
CA THR A 291 -20.38 -4.92 -11.68
C THR A 291 -20.74 -6.08 -10.75
N THR A 292 -19.87 -7.09 -10.76
CA THR A 292 -19.88 -8.25 -9.85
C THR A 292 -18.59 -8.33 -9.03
N GLN A 293 -17.80 -7.25 -8.97
CA GLN A 293 -16.52 -7.19 -8.26
C GLN A 293 -16.64 -6.60 -6.84
N GLY A 294 -17.86 -6.31 -6.39
CA GLY A 294 -18.14 -5.65 -5.12
C GLY A 294 -19.56 -5.10 -5.06
N VAL A 295 -19.80 -4.20 -4.11
CA VAL A 295 -21.10 -3.53 -3.92
C VAL A 295 -21.00 -2.05 -4.22
N TYR A 296 -22.00 -1.53 -4.93
CA TYR A 296 -22.21 -0.10 -5.06
C TYR A 296 -23.34 0.36 -4.14
N LEU A 297 -22.99 1.21 -3.18
CA LEU A 297 -23.92 1.78 -2.22
C LEU A 297 -24.36 3.17 -2.67
N HIS A 298 -25.66 3.44 -2.59
CA HIS A 298 -26.21 4.78 -2.67
C HIS A 298 -26.22 5.42 -1.28
N ILE A 299 -25.50 6.54 -1.12
CA ILE A 299 -25.27 7.20 0.17
C ILE A 299 -25.93 8.57 0.16
N GLU A 300 -27.15 8.63 0.69
CA GLU A 300 -27.87 9.90 0.83
C GLU A 300 -27.42 10.69 2.06
N LYS A 301 -26.87 9.97 3.03
CA LYS A 301 -26.40 10.51 4.32
C LYS A 301 -25.30 11.55 4.15
N ILE A 302 -24.41 11.33 3.20
CA ILE A 302 -23.31 12.24 2.86
C ILE A 302 -23.50 12.71 1.43
N ASN A 303 -23.74 14.01 1.23
CA ASN A 303 -23.92 14.56 -0.10
C ASN A 303 -22.58 14.91 -0.76
N ILE A 304 -21.63 13.98 -0.70
CA ILE A 304 -20.40 14.05 -1.47
C ILE A 304 -20.61 13.22 -2.73
N LYS A 305 -20.61 13.93 -3.86
CA LYS A 305 -20.80 13.34 -5.17
C LYS A 305 -19.45 13.01 -5.77
N ASP A 306 -19.33 11.82 -6.32
CA ASP A 306 -18.21 11.49 -7.19
C ASP A 306 -18.14 12.52 -8.32
N VAL A 307 -16.94 13.08 -8.55
CA VAL A 307 -16.73 14.18 -9.51
C VAL A 307 -17.02 13.77 -10.96
N THR A 308 -17.06 12.47 -11.23
CA THR A 308 -17.15 11.88 -12.56
C THR A 308 -18.58 11.47 -12.91
N ILE A 309 -19.31 10.83 -11.99
CA ILE A 309 -20.71 10.43 -12.18
C ILE A 309 -21.73 11.39 -11.55
N ASN A 310 -21.28 12.32 -10.71
CA ASN A 310 -22.11 13.31 -10.01
C ASN A 310 -23.26 12.68 -9.19
N LYS A 311 -22.97 11.54 -8.54
CA LYS A 311 -23.88 10.82 -7.65
C LYS A 311 -23.20 10.54 -6.31
N SER A 312 -23.99 10.52 -5.23
CA SER A 312 -23.52 10.18 -3.89
C SER A 312 -23.49 8.66 -3.75
N VAL A 313 -22.44 8.05 -4.28
CA VAL A 313 -22.27 6.59 -4.28
C VAL A 313 -20.89 6.21 -3.83
N GLN A 314 -20.75 5.00 -3.30
CA GLN A 314 -19.48 4.43 -2.87
C GLN A 314 -19.37 2.99 -3.36
N PHE A 315 -18.16 2.61 -3.78
CA PHE A 315 -17.86 1.24 -4.15
C PHE A 315 -17.04 0.57 -3.05
N ILE A 316 -17.48 -0.63 -2.65
CA ILE A 316 -16.74 -1.48 -1.72
C ILE A 316 -16.39 -2.76 -2.50
N PRO A 317 -15.10 -3.02 -2.77
CA PRO A 317 -14.67 -4.25 -3.42
C PRO A 317 -14.93 -5.43 -2.49
N LEU A 318 -15.40 -6.53 -3.06
CA LEU A 318 -15.60 -7.79 -2.34
C LEU A 318 -15.04 -8.94 -3.15
N GLU A 319 -14.36 -9.82 -2.45
CA GLU A 319 -13.78 -11.02 -3.02
C GLU A 319 -14.74 -12.19 -2.86
N PHE A 320 -15.11 -12.79 -3.98
CA PHE A 320 -16.02 -13.91 -4.02
C PHE A 320 -15.29 -15.18 -4.48
N SER A 321 -15.51 -16.29 -3.79
CA SER A 321 -15.00 -17.63 -4.13
C SER A 321 -16.07 -18.66 -3.76
N ASP A 322 -15.93 -19.88 -4.25
CA ASP A 322 -16.69 -21.04 -3.77
C ASP A 322 -15.87 -21.93 -2.83
N VAL A 323 -14.61 -21.56 -2.60
CA VAL A 323 -13.69 -22.25 -1.69
C VAL A 323 -13.76 -21.62 -0.30
N GLU A 324 -14.09 -22.44 0.70
CA GLU A 324 -14.22 -22.07 2.12
C GLU A 324 -12.86 -21.88 2.85
N GLU A 325 -11.83 -21.32 2.20
CA GLU A 325 -10.60 -20.98 2.94
C GLU A 325 -10.94 -19.89 3.98
N ASN A 326 -11.02 -20.30 5.25
CA ASN A 326 -11.42 -19.50 6.42
C ASN A 326 -12.92 -19.13 6.53
N GLY A 327 -13.79 -19.82 5.78
CA GLY A 327 -15.25 -19.66 5.81
C GLY A 327 -15.78 -18.47 5.01
N PHE A 328 -17.10 -18.37 4.89
CA PHE A 328 -17.77 -17.23 4.24
C PHE A 328 -18.14 -16.15 5.26
N PHE A 329 -17.96 -14.91 4.84
CA PHE A 329 -18.46 -13.71 5.52
C PHE A 329 -19.78 -13.31 4.88
N GLU A 330 -20.61 -12.65 5.66
CA GLU A 330 -21.88 -12.10 5.19
C GLU A 330 -21.91 -10.59 5.46
N ILE A 331 -22.38 -9.83 4.47
CA ILE A 331 -22.83 -8.46 4.68
C ILE A 331 -24.32 -8.36 4.38
N LYS A 332 -25.00 -7.55 5.20
CA LYS A 332 -26.42 -7.24 5.10
C LYS A 332 -26.58 -5.78 4.70
N ILE A 333 -27.31 -5.55 3.62
CA ILE A 333 -27.49 -4.22 3.02
C ILE A 333 -28.98 -3.99 2.78
N PRO A 334 -29.54 -2.82 3.16
CA PRO A 334 -30.89 -2.45 2.75
C PRO A 334 -31.01 -2.44 1.22
N GLU A 335 -32.04 -3.09 0.69
CA GLU A 335 -32.24 -3.33 -0.74
C GLU A 335 -32.18 -2.03 -1.55
N GLU A 336 -32.81 -0.97 -1.05
CA GLU A 336 -32.88 0.34 -1.69
C GLU A 336 -31.53 1.07 -1.75
N LYS A 337 -30.55 0.64 -0.96
CA LYS A 337 -29.21 1.23 -0.93
C LYS A 337 -28.23 0.50 -1.86
N LEU A 338 -28.55 -0.68 -2.39
CA LEU A 338 -27.66 -1.47 -3.24
C LEU A 338 -27.96 -1.28 -4.74
N LEU A 339 -27.10 -0.54 -5.44
CA LEU A 339 -27.32 -0.15 -6.84
C LEU A 339 -27.12 -1.30 -7.85
N ASN A 340 -26.15 -2.19 -7.62
CA ASN A 340 -25.86 -3.33 -8.47
C ASN A 340 -26.55 -4.63 -8.04
N LYS A 341 -27.68 -4.53 -7.30
CA LYS A 341 -28.44 -5.68 -6.80
C LYS A 341 -28.76 -6.70 -7.90
N THR A 342 -29.30 -6.25 -9.03
CA THR A 342 -29.69 -7.13 -10.14
C THR A 342 -28.51 -7.91 -10.70
N ALA A 343 -27.34 -7.28 -10.84
CA ALA A 343 -26.14 -7.95 -11.32
C ALA A 343 -25.65 -9.00 -10.33
N LEU A 344 -25.63 -8.67 -9.04
CA LEU A 344 -25.20 -9.58 -7.98
C LEU A 344 -26.15 -10.77 -7.80
N LEU A 345 -27.47 -10.57 -7.91
CA LEU A 345 -28.47 -11.66 -7.89
C LEU A 345 -28.31 -12.64 -9.06
N ALA A 346 -27.87 -12.14 -10.23
CA ALA A 346 -27.61 -12.96 -11.40
C ALA A 346 -26.23 -13.65 -11.35
N PHE A 347 -25.31 -13.15 -10.52
CA PHE A 347 -23.94 -13.64 -10.43
C PHE A 347 -23.89 -14.94 -9.62
N LYS A 348 -23.16 -15.93 -10.17
CA LYS A 348 -23.00 -17.25 -9.58
C LYS A 348 -21.55 -17.68 -9.62
N ILE A 349 -21.12 -18.39 -8.59
CA ILE A 349 -19.79 -18.99 -8.52
C ILE A 349 -19.97 -20.49 -8.47
N ASN A 350 -19.45 -21.16 -9.51
CA ASN A 350 -19.62 -22.60 -9.71
C ASN A 350 -21.08 -23.06 -9.55
N GLY A 351 -22.00 -22.25 -10.09
CA GLY A 351 -23.45 -22.49 -10.08
C GLY A 351 -24.18 -22.13 -8.78
N ARG A 352 -23.47 -21.73 -7.72
CA ARG A 352 -24.04 -21.30 -6.44
C ARG A 352 -24.35 -19.81 -6.45
N ASN A 353 -25.50 -19.43 -5.91
CA ASN A 353 -25.84 -18.04 -5.68
C ASN A 353 -25.05 -17.55 -4.45
N ILE A 354 -24.54 -16.32 -4.52
CA ILE A 354 -23.87 -15.66 -3.41
C ILE A 354 -24.74 -14.59 -2.73
N VAL A 355 -25.95 -14.36 -3.25
CA VAL A 355 -26.88 -13.35 -2.75
C VAL A 355 -28.21 -13.99 -2.37
N ALA A 356 -28.72 -13.60 -1.21
CA ALA A 356 -30.08 -13.88 -0.76
C ALA A 356 -30.80 -12.57 -0.44
N GLU A 357 -32.10 -12.49 -0.72
CA GLU A 357 -32.94 -11.35 -0.39
C GLU A 357 -34.06 -11.81 0.55
N ASN A 358 -34.18 -11.17 1.70
CA ASN A 358 -35.28 -11.38 2.62
C ASN A 358 -35.65 -10.07 3.33
N ASP A 359 -36.95 -9.78 3.47
CA ASP A 359 -37.46 -8.63 4.22
C ASP A 359 -36.80 -7.28 3.84
N LYS A 360 -36.60 -7.03 2.54
CA LYS A 360 -35.90 -5.84 1.99
C LYS A 360 -34.44 -5.68 2.43
N ILE A 361 -33.83 -6.76 2.94
CA ILE A 361 -32.39 -6.84 3.21
C ILE A 361 -31.78 -7.81 2.22
N VAL A 362 -30.72 -7.36 1.56
CA VAL A 362 -29.87 -8.17 0.68
C VAL A 362 -28.70 -8.67 1.51
N THR A 363 -28.58 -9.99 1.65
CA THR A 363 -27.44 -10.66 2.28
C THR A 363 -26.51 -11.17 1.19
N ILE A 364 -25.25 -10.75 1.25
CA ILE A 364 -24.21 -11.11 0.26
C ILE A 364 -23.13 -11.91 0.98
N GLN A 365 -22.87 -13.11 0.48
CA GLN A 365 -21.76 -13.96 0.89
C GLN A 365 -20.50 -13.61 0.11
N TYR A 366 -19.39 -13.46 0.81
CA TYR A 366 -18.07 -13.17 0.27
C TYR A 366 -17.00 -13.88 1.11
N CYS A 367 -15.79 -14.01 0.59
CA CYS A 367 -14.75 -14.84 1.21
C CYS A 367 -13.87 -14.09 2.18
N LYS A 368 -13.40 -12.89 1.83
CA LYS A 368 -12.66 -11.98 2.71
C LYS A 368 -12.54 -10.63 2.03
N PRO A 369 -12.44 -9.50 2.75
CA PRO A 369 -12.17 -8.19 2.17
C PRO A 369 -10.66 -8.00 1.92
N ALA A 370 -10.05 -8.87 1.11
CA ALA A 370 -8.59 -9.03 0.99
C ALA A 370 -7.86 -7.72 0.73
N LYS A 371 -8.39 -6.85 -0.14
CA LYS A 371 -7.73 -5.56 -0.42
C LYS A 371 -7.65 -4.65 0.80
N PHE A 372 -8.72 -4.58 1.59
CA PHE A 372 -8.72 -3.79 2.82
C PHE A 372 -7.78 -4.39 3.88
N GLU A 373 -7.78 -5.72 4.03
CA GLU A 373 -6.86 -6.38 4.96
C GLU A 373 -5.39 -6.27 4.51
N HIS A 374 -5.11 -6.25 3.21
CA HIS A 374 -3.75 -6.01 2.71
C HIS A 374 -3.31 -4.56 2.89
N LEU A 375 -4.24 -3.60 2.80
CA LEU A 375 -3.97 -2.22 3.17
C LEU A 375 -3.66 -2.11 4.68
N LYS A 376 -4.47 -2.75 5.54
CA LYS A 376 -4.23 -2.82 6.99
C LYS A 376 -2.84 -3.36 7.29
N TYR A 377 -2.52 -4.54 6.72
CA TYR A 377 -1.23 -5.17 6.88
C TYR A 377 -0.08 -4.26 6.42
N LEU A 378 -0.21 -3.60 5.27
CA LEU A 378 0.81 -2.67 4.79
C LEU A 378 1.03 -1.53 5.80
N VAL A 379 -0.04 -0.96 6.33
CA VAL A 379 0.03 0.14 7.30
C VAL A 379 0.68 -0.31 8.61
N GLU A 380 0.32 -1.48 9.14
CA GLU A 380 0.96 -2.10 10.31
C GLU A 380 2.44 -2.41 10.05
N LEU A 381 2.77 -2.97 8.89
CA LEU A 381 4.16 -3.23 8.49
C LEU A 381 4.99 -1.95 8.48
N LEU A 382 4.47 -0.86 7.91
CA LEU A 382 5.14 0.44 7.89
C LEU A 382 5.38 0.97 9.32
N TYR A 383 4.46 0.69 10.23
CA TYR A 383 4.56 1.05 11.64
C TYR A 383 5.57 0.18 12.39
N ASP A 384 5.43 -1.15 12.34
CA ASP A 384 6.28 -2.13 13.03
C ASP A 384 7.75 -2.01 12.62
N ASN A 385 8.00 -1.69 11.35
CA ASN A 385 9.35 -1.45 10.82
C ASN A 385 9.86 -0.02 11.10
N ASN A 386 9.14 0.78 11.88
CA ASN A 386 9.48 2.16 12.22
C ASN A 386 9.73 3.04 10.98
N LEU A 387 8.98 2.82 9.90
CA LEU A 387 9.14 3.54 8.64
C LEU A 387 8.38 4.87 8.63
N ILE A 388 7.42 5.02 9.55
CA ILE A 388 6.71 6.27 9.80
C ILE A 388 7.25 6.87 11.09
N LYS A 389 7.74 8.10 11.01
CA LYS A 389 8.38 8.79 12.13
C LYS A 389 7.36 9.13 13.21
N ASP A 390 7.65 8.68 14.43
CA ASP A 390 6.93 9.03 15.65
C ASP A 390 5.44 8.69 15.57
N ALA A 391 5.08 7.68 14.76
CA ALA A 391 3.71 7.20 14.67
C ALA A 391 3.33 6.42 15.94
N ASP A 392 2.06 6.54 16.33
CA ASP A 392 1.41 5.73 17.35
C ASP A 392 -0.02 5.44 16.89
N PHE A 393 -0.35 4.19 16.63
CA PHE A 393 -1.67 3.81 16.13
C PHE A 393 -2.72 3.73 17.24
N GLU A 394 -2.29 3.60 18.50
CA GLU A 394 -3.15 3.63 19.67
C GLU A 394 -3.55 5.06 20.06
N ASP A 395 -2.85 6.07 19.51
CA ASP A 395 -3.18 7.48 19.70
C ASP A 395 -4.29 7.90 18.72
N GLY A 396 -5.45 8.29 19.25
CA GLY A 396 -6.57 8.80 18.46
C GLY A 396 -6.18 10.02 17.61
N GLU A 397 -5.20 10.81 18.06
CA GLU A 397 -4.69 11.98 17.32
C GLU A 397 -3.97 11.61 16.02
N PHE A 398 -3.49 10.37 15.87
CA PHE A 398 -2.90 9.89 14.62
C PHE A 398 -3.94 9.83 13.49
N TRP A 399 -5.21 9.61 13.84
CA TRP A 399 -6.33 9.40 12.92
C TRP A 399 -7.04 10.71 12.57
N LYS A 400 -6.34 11.61 11.85
CA LYS A 400 -6.79 12.99 11.57
C LYS A 400 -8.10 13.13 10.78
N GLY A 401 -8.62 12.03 10.24
CA GLY A 401 -9.96 11.96 9.66
C GLY A 401 -11.10 11.80 10.66
N VAL A 402 -10.80 11.59 11.94
CA VAL A 402 -11.76 11.36 13.01
C VAL A 402 -11.74 12.55 13.97
N TYR A 403 -12.92 12.97 14.42
CA TYR A 403 -13.09 14.05 15.38
C TYR A 403 -14.02 13.59 16.50
N TYR A 404 -13.59 13.78 17.74
CA TYR A 404 -14.45 13.62 18.91
C TYR A 404 -15.03 14.99 19.29
N ASP A 405 -16.35 15.09 19.32
CA ASP A 405 -17.08 16.26 19.78
C ASP A 405 -17.40 16.14 21.27
N PRO A 406 -16.72 16.91 22.15
CA PRO A 406 -16.95 16.84 23.59
C PRO A 406 -18.31 17.42 24.02
N ASP A 407 -18.90 18.32 23.22
CA ASP A 407 -20.20 18.93 23.56
C ASP A 407 -21.36 17.96 23.31
N GLN A 408 -21.17 17.05 22.34
CA GLN A 408 -22.15 16.02 22.00
C GLN A 408 -21.81 14.65 22.61
N ASP A 409 -20.59 14.44 23.10
CA ASP A 409 -20.04 13.13 23.52
C ASP A 409 -20.13 12.09 22.38
N LYS A 410 -19.66 12.49 21.20
CA LYS A 410 -19.80 11.72 19.95
C LYS A 410 -18.54 11.75 19.10
N THR A 411 -18.25 10.62 18.46
CA THR A 411 -17.15 10.49 17.50
C THR A 411 -17.68 10.56 16.07
N PHE A 412 -17.02 11.35 15.24
CA PHE A 412 -17.37 11.55 13.83
C PHE A 412 -16.20 11.24 12.91
N TYR A 413 -16.43 10.49 11.84
CA TYR A 413 -15.53 10.41 10.70
C TYR A 413 -15.84 11.55 9.72
N ILE A 414 -14.88 12.42 9.49
CA ILE A 414 -15.06 13.57 8.62
C ILE A 414 -14.99 13.15 7.15
N TYR A 415 -16.14 13.27 6.50
CA TYR A 415 -16.34 12.90 5.10
C TYR A 415 -16.45 14.16 4.24
N GLN A 416 -15.45 15.04 4.36
CA GLN A 416 -15.22 16.20 3.50
C GLN A 416 -13.76 16.67 3.61
N LYS A 417 -13.41 17.68 2.81
CA LYS A 417 -12.17 18.43 2.97
C LYS A 417 -12.07 19.03 4.37
N LEU A 418 -10.89 18.89 4.96
CA LEU A 418 -10.49 19.42 6.27
C LEU A 418 -9.91 20.83 6.16
N PHE A 419 -10.08 21.48 5.02
CA PHE A 419 -9.53 22.80 4.78
C PHE A 419 -10.47 23.73 4.02
N THR A 420 -10.21 25.02 4.18
CA THR A 420 -10.71 26.07 3.29
C THR A 420 -9.54 26.68 2.53
N GLU A 421 -9.77 27.17 1.30
CA GLU A 421 -8.72 27.78 0.49
C GLU A 421 -9.11 29.19 0.03
N THR A 422 -8.13 30.07 -0.02
CA THR A 422 -8.21 31.38 -0.66
C THR A 422 -7.09 31.50 -1.68
N VAL A 423 -7.43 31.98 -2.89
CA VAL A 423 -6.47 32.16 -3.99
C VAL A 423 -6.38 33.63 -4.35
N ALA A 424 -5.16 34.15 -4.43
CA ALA A 424 -4.88 35.51 -4.89
C ALA A 424 -3.80 35.47 -5.98
N THR A 425 -3.99 36.25 -7.05
CA THR A 425 -3.00 36.40 -8.12
C THR A 425 -2.56 37.86 -8.18
N THR A 426 -1.25 38.10 -8.16
CA THR A 426 -0.63 39.44 -8.17
C THR A 426 0.50 39.50 -9.19
N VAL A 427 0.91 40.71 -9.58
CA VAL A 427 2.12 40.93 -10.38
C VAL A 427 3.17 41.57 -9.48
N ASN A 428 4.35 40.95 -9.36
CA ASN A 428 5.42 41.50 -8.53
C ASN A 428 6.15 42.66 -9.24
N ALA A 429 7.03 43.35 -8.50
CA ALA A 429 7.79 44.48 -9.05
C ALA A 429 8.72 44.12 -10.24
N ALA A 430 9.04 42.83 -10.41
CA ALA A 430 9.79 42.32 -11.55
C ALA A 430 8.91 41.93 -12.76
N GLY A 431 7.61 42.24 -12.71
CA GLY A 431 6.65 41.95 -13.80
C GLY A 431 6.20 40.49 -13.87
N LYS A 432 6.50 39.66 -12.86
CA LYS A 432 6.12 38.24 -12.82
C LYS A 432 4.74 38.06 -12.20
N THR A 433 3.91 37.20 -12.79
CA THR A 433 2.61 36.81 -12.24
C THR A 433 2.80 35.78 -11.13
N ILE A 434 2.43 36.14 -9.91
CA ILE A 434 2.54 35.32 -8.70
C ILE A 434 1.15 34.92 -8.25
N LYS A 435 0.93 33.61 -8.10
CA LYS A 435 -0.27 33.04 -7.48
C LYS A 435 0.07 32.61 -6.06
N LYS A 436 -0.74 33.06 -5.11
CA LYS A 436 -0.65 32.70 -3.69
C LYS A 436 -1.92 31.96 -3.31
N ILE A 437 -1.77 30.73 -2.83
CA ILE A 437 -2.86 29.94 -2.26
C ILE A 437 -2.62 29.86 -0.75
N ILE A 438 -3.63 30.23 0.02
CA ILE A 438 -3.64 30.08 1.49
C ILE A 438 -4.71 29.05 1.80
N MET A 439 -4.30 27.96 2.47
CA MET A 439 -5.18 26.89 2.91
C MET A 439 -5.17 26.83 4.44
N HIS A 440 -6.35 26.78 5.03
CA HIS A 440 -6.54 26.69 6.48
C HIS A 440 -7.03 25.28 6.80
N PHE A 441 -6.26 24.49 7.54
CA PHE A 441 -6.57 23.10 7.89
C PHE A 441 -7.02 23.00 9.34
N ILE A 442 -8.04 22.17 9.61
CA ILE A 442 -8.44 21.80 10.98
C ILE A 442 -7.50 20.77 11.63
N ILE A 443 -6.48 20.31 10.91
CA ILE A 443 -5.51 19.31 11.37
C ILE A 443 -4.09 19.82 11.22
N SER A 444 -3.21 19.41 12.12
CA SER A 444 -1.76 19.57 11.99
C SER A 444 -1.21 18.75 10.82
N LEU A 445 -0.69 19.43 9.80
CA LEU A 445 0.02 18.79 8.67
C LEU A 445 1.53 18.62 8.93
N SER A 446 1.99 18.99 10.13
CA SER A 446 3.38 18.79 10.56
C SER A 446 3.59 17.56 11.41
N GLU A 447 2.54 17.06 12.04
CA GLU A 447 2.57 15.91 12.95
C GLU A 447 2.49 14.57 12.21
N PRO A 448 2.87 13.48 12.89
CA PRO A 448 2.61 12.14 12.43
C PRO A 448 1.11 11.87 12.34
N CYS A 449 0.64 11.36 11.19
CA CYS A 449 -0.77 11.04 11.03
C CYS A 449 -1.08 10.19 9.80
N ILE A 450 -2.30 9.66 9.77
CA ILE A 450 -2.94 9.10 8.59
C ILE A 450 -4.15 9.95 8.19
N PHE A 451 -4.26 10.24 6.89
CA PHE A 451 -5.41 10.95 6.31
C PHE A 451 -5.66 10.48 4.88
N SER A 452 -6.86 10.78 4.38
CA SER A 452 -7.20 10.55 2.98
C SER A 452 -6.86 11.76 2.11
N HIS A 453 -6.67 11.50 0.82
CA HIS A 453 -6.53 12.56 -0.16
C HIS A 453 -7.77 13.47 -0.17
N ALA A 454 -8.98 12.93 0.00
CA ALA A 454 -10.17 13.76 0.07
C ALA A 454 -10.23 14.75 1.25
N GLN A 455 -9.52 14.45 2.32
CA GLN A 455 -9.43 15.32 3.49
C GLN A 455 -8.46 16.47 3.27
N ILE A 456 -7.36 16.26 2.56
CA ILE A 456 -6.28 17.26 2.46
C ILE A 456 -5.97 17.78 1.05
N GLY A 457 -6.59 17.21 0.02
CA GLY A 457 -6.37 17.58 -1.37
C GLY A 457 -7.65 17.94 -2.12
N HIS A 458 -7.54 17.97 -3.44
CA HIS A 458 -8.61 18.48 -4.29
C HIS A 458 -9.54 17.41 -4.83
N HIS A 459 -9.12 16.14 -4.82
CA HIS A 459 -9.95 15.01 -5.23
C HIS A 459 -10.77 14.46 -4.06
N VAL A 460 -11.65 13.51 -4.35
CA VAL A 460 -12.67 13.02 -3.42
C VAL A 460 -12.53 11.49 -3.32
N ASP A 461 -11.35 11.04 -2.91
CA ASP A 461 -10.99 9.63 -2.77
C ASP A 461 -10.26 9.32 -1.44
N GLY A 462 -10.14 8.04 -1.09
CA GLY A 462 -9.43 7.57 0.11
C GLY A 462 -10.30 7.45 1.38
N TYR A 463 -11.57 7.88 1.34
CA TYR A 463 -12.43 7.91 2.53
C TYR A 463 -12.72 6.53 3.12
N LEU A 464 -13.03 5.53 2.28
CA LEU A 464 -13.38 4.21 2.76
C LEU A 464 -12.18 3.51 3.38
N GLN A 465 -10.99 3.72 2.83
CA GLN A 465 -9.73 3.19 3.31
C GLN A 465 -9.43 3.74 4.71
N GLY A 466 -9.55 5.07 4.89
CA GLY A 466 -9.34 5.71 6.19
C GLY A 466 -10.33 5.22 7.25
N LEU A 467 -11.61 5.12 6.90
CA LEU A 467 -12.65 4.63 7.82
C LEU A 467 -12.43 3.16 8.18
N TYR A 468 -12.11 2.32 7.19
CA TYR A 468 -11.83 0.91 7.43
C TYR A 468 -10.65 0.72 8.38
N LEU A 469 -9.53 1.40 8.11
CA LEU A 469 -8.32 1.30 8.93
C LEU A 469 -8.57 1.76 10.37
N TYR A 470 -9.28 2.88 10.55
CA TYR A 470 -9.64 3.36 11.90
C TYR A 470 -10.46 2.32 12.66
N LEU A 471 -11.54 1.82 12.06
CA LEU A 471 -12.39 0.80 12.68
C LEU A 471 -11.64 -0.51 12.97
N ARG A 472 -10.68 -0.86 12.11
CA ARG A 472 -9.99 -2.15 12.15
C ARG A 472 -8.77 -2.17 13.06
N ILE A 473 -8.05 -1.05 13.17
CA ILE A 473 -6.81 -0.91 13.95
C ILE A 473 -7.08 -0.22 15.29
N TYR A 474 -7.74 0.94 15.28
CA TYR A 474 -7.94 1.74 16.52
C TYR A 474 -9.14 1.23 17.34
N GLU A 475 -10.28 0.99 16.70
CA GLU A 475 -11.46 0.41 17.38
C GLU A 475 -11.36 -1.13 17.52
N GLU A 476 -10.28 -1.72 17.01
CA GLU A 476 -9.95 -3.15 17.10
C GLU A 476 -11.08 -4.10 16.64
N LEU A 477 -11.95 -3.67 15.73
CA LEU A 477 -13.08 -4.48 15.30
C LEU A 477 -12.62 -5.73 14.53
N SER A 478 -13.36 -6.83 14.65
CA SER A 478 -13.16 -8.00 13.80
C SER A 478 -13.46 -7.68 12.34
N ILE A 479 -12.92 -8.46 11.40
CA ILE A 479 -13.12 -8.25 9.94
C ILE A 479 -14.62 -8.18 9.59
N LYS A 480 -15.43 -9.06 10.22
CA LYS A 480 -16.90 -9.12 10.04
C LYS A 480 -17.55 -7.83 10.52
N ALA A 481 -17.25 -7.41 11.75
CA ALA A 481 -17.80 -6.20 12.36
C ALA A 481 -17.40 -4.95 11.58
N THR A 482 -16.11 -4.83 11.24
CA THR A 482 -15.54 -3.68 10.52
C THR A 482 -16.34 -3.37 9.25
N LEU A 483 -16.49 -4.35 8.37
CA LEU A 483 -17.14 -4.11 7.08
C LEU A 483 -18.65 -3.89 7.22
N GLN A 484 -19.33 -4.67 8.07
CA GLN A 484 -20.76 -4.49 8.30
C GLN A 484 -21.06 -3.13 8.94
N TYR A 485 -20.26 -2.68 9.91
CA TYR A 485 -20.46 -1.42 10.61
C TYR A 485 -20.14 -0.24 9.71
N MET A 486 -19.09 -0.33 8.89
CA MET A 486 -18.82 0.65 7.84
C MET A 486 -20.03 0.82 6.92
N ILE A 487 -20.63 -0.27 6.42
CA ILE A 487 -21.85 -0.23 5.59
C ILE A 487 -23.02 0.40 6.36
N PHE A 488 -23.21 0.01 7.62
CA PHE A 488 -24.26 0.58 8.48
C PHE A 488 -24.12 2.10 8.63
N PHE A 489 -22.93 2.59 8.98
CA PHE A 489 -22.68 4.03 9.14
C PHE A 489 -22.93 4.82 7.85
N LEU A 490 -22.63 4.23 6.69
CA LEU A 490 -22.83 4.83 5.37
C LEU A 490 -24.31 4.83 4.93
N THR A 491 -25.10 3.82 5.32
CA THR A 491 -26.45 3.59 4.79
C THR A 491 -27.58 3.91 5.75
N SER A 492 -27.28 4.11 7.04
CA SER A 492 -28.26 4.51 8.04
C SER A 492 -28.86 5.88 7.74
N GLU A 493 -29.99 6.18 8.39
CA GLU A 493 -30.49 7.55 8.47
C GLU A 493 -29.51 8.46 9.23
N LYS A 494 -29.58 9.77 8.96
CA LYS A 494 -28.84 10.77 9.74
C LYS A 494 -29.32 10.79 11.17
N THR A 495 -28.40 10.66 12.12
CA THR A 495 -28.65 10.89 13.54
C THR A 495 -28.96 12.36 13.81
N ASN A 496 -29.39 12.69 15.03
CA ASN A 496 -29.61 14.08 15.38
C ASN A 496 -28.30 14.89 15.45
N ALA A 497 -27.20 14.24 15.82
CA ALA A 497 -25.89 14.87 15.91
C ALA A 497 -25.37 15.25 14.51
N GLU A 498 -25.56 14.38 13.52
CA GLU A 498 -25.16 14.60 12.12
C GLU A 498 -25.97 15.67 11.37
N LYS A 499 -27.02 16.22 11.99
CA LYS A 499 -27.81 17.34 11.45
C LYS A 499 -27.23 18.70 11.84
N ILE A 500 -26.34 18.74 12.84
CA ILE A 500 -25.74 19.96 13.36
C ILE A 500 -24.31 20.06 12.80
N PRO A 501 -23.99 21.07 11.97
CA PRO A 501 -22.63 21.25 11.46
C PRO A 501 -21.60 21.42 12.59
N LEU A 502 -20.40 20.87 12.41
CA LEU A 502 -19.28 21.10 13.31
C LEU A 502 -18.57 22.40 12.94
N GLU A 503 -18.17 23.19 13.93
CA GLU A 503 -17.39 24.41 13.76
C GLU A 503 -16.04 24.25 14.46
N LEU A 504 -15.00 23.97 13.68
CA LEU A 504 -13.68 23.55 14.19
C LEU A 504 -12.65 24.63 13.93
N ASN A 505 -11.74 24.82 14.88
CA ASN A 505 -10.66 25.80 14.74
C ASN A 505 -9.55 25.26 13.84
N GLU A 506 -8.95 26.16 13.06
CA GLU A 506 -7.75 25.88 12.29
C GLU A 506 -6.56 25.52 13.20
N GLU A 507 -5.84 24.47 12.83
CA GLU A 507 -4.58 24.06 13.47
C GLU A 507 -3.35 24.42 12.63
N THR A 508 -3.47 24.40 11.30
CA THR A 508 -2.34 24.69 10.39
C THR A 508 -2.78 25.54 9.22
N THR A 509 -2.06 26.64 8.99
CA THR A 509 -2.12 27.40 7.74
C THR A 509 -1.02 26.92 6.80
N VAL A 510 -1.37 26.65 5.55
CA VAL A 510 -0.43 26.37 4.47
C VAL A 510 -0.47 27.48 3.43
N THR A 511 0.68 28.10 3.18
CA THR A 511 0.84 29.10 2.12
C THR A 511 1.67 28.51 0.99
N ARG A 512 1.05 28.31 -0.17
CA ARG A 512 1.75 27.96 -1.42
C ARG A 512 1.88 29.18 -2.30
N THR A 513 3.10 29.47 -2.73
CA THR A 513 3.40 30.55 -3.67
C THR A 513 3.94 29.94 -4.96
N SER A 514 3.41 30.35 -6.11
CA SER A 514 3.84 29.88 -7.43
C SER A 514 3.95 31.02 -8.43
N GLU A 515 4.83 30.87 -9.41
CA GLU A 515 4.97 31.75 -10.57
C GLU A 515 4.22 31.15 -11.75
N ILE A 516 3.36 31.96 -12.38
CA ILE A 516 2.66 31.59 -13.61
C ILE A 516 3.42 32.21 -14.78
N ASN A 517 3.90 31.38 -15.69
CA ASN A 517 4.46 31.86 -16.94
C ASN A 517 3.32 32.41 -17.82
N PRO A 518 3.32 33.71 -18.16
CA PRO A 518 2.21 34.30 -18.91
C PRO A 518 2.07 33.77 -20.35
N ALA A 519 3.18 33.31 -20.96
CA ALA A 519 3.19 32.82 -22.34
C ALA A 519 2.71 31.36 -22.45
N THR A 520 3.04 30.51 -21.49
CA THR A 520 2.68 29.07 -21.51
C THR A 520 1.55 28.70 -20.55
N GLN A 521 1.17 29.61 -19.65
CA GLN A 521 0.27 29.37 -18.50
C GLN A 521 0.77 28.27 -17.55
N ALA A 522 2.04 27.85 -17.67
CA ALA A 522 2.62 26.88 -16.77
C ALA A 522 2.82 27.50 -15.38
N GLU A 523 2.34 26.80 -14.34
CA GLU A 523 2.54 27.15 -12.93
C GLU A 523 3.80 26.44 -12.41
N SER A 524 4.68 27.18 -11.74
CA SER A 524 5.87 26.65 -11.09
C SER A 524 5.87 27.05 -9.62
N ASN A 525 5.92 26.06 -8.72
CA ASN A 525 5.95 26.33 -7.28
C ASN A 525 7.26 27.04 -6.91
N ILE A 526 7.13 28.17 -6.21
CA ILE A 526 8.25 28.91 -5.63
C ILE A 526 8.50 28.41 -4.20
N ASP A 527 7.42 28.30 -3.41
CA ASP A 527 7.53 28.01 -1.97
C ASP A 527 6.24 27.39 -1.40
N ILE A 528 6.37 26.56 -0.37
CA ILE A 528 5.28 26.00 0.43
C ILE A 528 5.67 26.13 1.90
N GLN A 529 4.91 26.93 2.65
CA GLN A 529 5.13 27.18 4.07
C GLN A 529 3.99 26.60 4.90
N PHE A 530 4.35 25.97 6.01
CA PHE A 530 3.44 25.48 7.04
C PHE A 530 3.63 26.35 8.28
N SER A 531 2.54 26.87 8.85
CA SER A 531 2.60 27.72 10.04
C SER A 531 1.42 27.46 10.96
N THR A 532 1.67 27.52 12.26
CA THR A 532 0.60 27.64 13.25
C THR A 532 -0.13 28.97 13.05
N PRO A 533 -1.47 28.98 12.97
CA PRO A 533 -2.22 30.21 12.75
C PRO A 533 -2.08 31.14 13.97
N ALA A 534 -1.73 32.40 13.72
CA ALA A 534 -1.72 33.43 14.77
C ALA A 534 -3.15 33.79 15.23
N THR A 535 -4.11 33.68 14.32
CA THR A 535 -5.55 33.84 14.58
C THR A 535 -6.27 32.71 13.84
N PRO A 536 -6.63 31.61 14.54
CA PRO A 536 -7.28 30.46 13.90
C PRO A 536 -8.57 30.84 13.19
N ALA A 537 -8.72 30.42 11.93
CA ALA A 537 -10.01 30.47 11.24
C ALA A 537 -10.97 29.40 11.79
N ILE A 538 -12.27 29.67 11.76
CA ILE A 538 -13.30 28.65 12.02
C ILE A 538 -13.67 28.00 10.69
N ILE A 539 -13.56 26.68 10.64
CA ILE A 539 -13.88 25.86 9.48
C ILE A 539 -15.13 25.04 9.79
N ARG A 540 -16.13 25.17 8.92
CA ARG A 540 -17.42 24.50 9.08
C ARG A 540 -17.46 23.17 8.33
N ILE A 541 -17.75 22.10 9.06
CA ILE A 541 -17.91 20.75 8.53
C ILE A 541 -19.40 20.39 8.50
N ASN A 542 -19.91 20.02 7.31
CA ASN A 542 -21.31 19.66 7.09
C ASN A 542 -21.49 18.19 6.67
N ASN A 543 -20.41 17.53 6.22
CA ASN A 543 -20.44 16.16 5.73
C ASN A 543 -19.50 15.30 6.59
N PHE A 544 -20.09 14.53 7.48
CA PHE A 544 -19.41 13.63 8.39
C PHE A 544 -20.36 12.52 8.81
N LEU A 545 -19.80 11.44 9.36
CA LEU A 545 -20.51 10.25 9.81
C LEU A 545 -20.28 10.04 11.30
N GLU A 546 -21.34 9.88 12.08
CA GLU A 546 -21.25 9.40 13.45
C GLU A 546 -20.81 7.94 13.47
N ILE A 547 -19.76 7.65 14.23
CA ILE A 547 -19.27 6.30 14.52
C ILE A 547 -19.99 5.79 15.77
N ASP A 548 -21.27 5.42 15.62
CA ASP A 548 -22.08 4.88 16.73
C ASP A 548 -21.95 3.34 16.81
N LEU A 549 -20.86 2.88 17.42
CA LEU A 549 -20.59 1.45 17.61
C LEU A 549 -21.68 0.74 18.41
N GLN A 550 -22.36 1.44 19.33
CA GLN A 550 -23.42 0.83 20.15
C GLN A 550 -24.69 0.60 19.33
N ALA A 551 -25.07 1.55 18.49
CA ALA A 551 -26.17 1.37 17.54
C ALA A 551 -25.86 0.24 16.54
N ALA A 552 -24.63 0.17 16.04
CA ALA A 552 -24.19 -0.89 15.13
C ALA A 552 -24.25 -2.28 15.79
N LYS A 553 -23.74 -2.42 17.03
CA LYS A 553 -23.82 -3.65 17.83
C LYS A 553 -25.26 -4.06 18.13
N THR A 554 -26.13 -3.10 18.39
CA THR A 554 -27.56 -3.34 18.64
C THR A 554 -28.29 -3.81 17.37
N MET A 555 -27.92 -3.27 16.21
CA MET A 555 -28.50 -3.63 14.92
C MET A 555 -28.03 -5.00 14.43
N PHE A 556 -26.77 -5.36 14.72
CA PHE A 556 -26.14 -6.62 14.29
C PHE A 556 -25.55 -7.39 15.49
N PRO A 557 -26.39 -7.87 16.42
CA PRO A 557 -25.94 -8.53 17.65
C PRO A 557 -25.21 -9.85 17.36
N GLU A 558 -25.47 -10.49 16.22
CA GLU A 558 -24.85 -11.75 15.80
C GLU A 558 -23.40 -11.60 15.30
N ILE A 559 -22.94 -10.36 15.08
CA ILE A 559 -21.61 -10.05 14.57
C ILE A 559 -20.63 -9.70 15.71
N GLY A 560 -21.14 -9.54 16.94
CA GLY A 560 -20.37 -9.08 18.09
C GLY A 560 -19.40 -10.12 18.68
N SER A 561 -18.19 -10.19 18.12
CA SER A 561 -16.90 -10.47 18.77
C SER A 561 -15.77 -10.22 17.77
#